data_AF-A0A450SF72-F1
#
_entry.id   AF-A0A450SF72-F1
#
_cell.length_a   1.000
_cell.length_b   1.000
_cell.length_c   1.000
_cell.angle_alpha   90.00
_cell.angle_beta   90.00
_cell.angle_gamma   90.00
#
_symmetry.space_group_name_H-M   'P 1'
#
loop_
_entity.id
_entity.type
_entity.pdbx_description
1 polymer ?
#
loop_
_entity_poly.entity_id
_entity_poly.type
_entity_poly.pdbx_seq_one_letter_code
_entity_poly.pdbx_strand_id
1 'polypeptide(L)'
;MSDQCPPDDVSRSTPDPQNPHRIPIEIARQYARALDSAIARIDSSFSDIMRSLYQHERNLTEAHERAFETLRAESEETRALLEPARDKLAELFRVLGMEYTNHSGMNCMDRARAMAAQRRRQNELAYPPRPQKKVRKKRTPKTALAKTDKGAGSE
;
A
#
# COMPACT_ATOMS: atom_id res chain seq x y z
N MET A 1 -15.06 -33.43 68.63
CA MET A 1 -15.55 -34.58 67.84
C MET A 1 -17.07 -34.57 67.88
N SER A 2 -17.71 -33.85 66.94
CA SER A 2 -19.10 -34.05 66.56
C SER A 2 -19.25 -33.54 65.12
N ASP A 3 -19.56 -34.47 64.23
CA ASP A 3 -19.93 -34.26 62.83
C ASP A 3 -21.24 -33.48 62.72
N GLN A 4 -21.35 -32.62 61.70
CA GLN A 4 -22.61 -32.38 61.02
C GLN A 4 -22.38 -31.88 59.58
N CYS A 5 -22.96 -32.63 58.65
CA CYS A 5 -22.94 -32.49 57.19
C CYS A 5 -23.45 -31.13 56.66
N PRO A 6 -23.11 -30.75 55.41
CA PRO A 6 -23.62 -29.53 54.80
C PRO A 6 -25.09 -29.70 54.39
N PRO A 7 -25.92 -28.65 54.41
CA PRO A 7 -27.22 -28.72 53.78
C PRO A 7 -27.04 -28.62 52.26
N ASP A 8 -27.09 -29.77 51.59
CA ASP A 8 -27.54 -29.86 50.20
C ASP A 8 -29.00 -29.39 50.15
N ASP A 9 -29.23 -28.20 49.61
CA ASP A 9 -30.46 -27.95 48.85
C ASP A 9 -30.22 -26.84 47.83
N VAL A 10 -29.45 -27.15 46.79
CA VAL A 10 -29.48 -26.37 45.54
C VAL A 10 -30.79 -26.72 44.85
N SER A 11 -31.89 -26.19 45.40
CA SER A 11 -33.17 -26.22 44.73
C SER A 11 -33.06 -25.30 43.52
N ARG A 12 -32.71 -25.91 42.37
CA ARG A 12 -32.83 -25.33 41.04
C ARG A 12 -34.31 -24.99 40.80
N SER A 13 -34.76 -23.88 41.34
CA SER A 13 -35.99 -23.25 40.88
C SER A 13 -35.70 -22.68 39.50
N THR A 14 -35.99 -23.47 38.46
CA THR A 14 -36.21 -22.93 37.12
C THR A 14 -37.29 -21.85 37.26
N PRO A 15 -37.00 -20.57 36.96
CA PRO A 15 -37.98 -19.51 37.14
C PRO A 15 -39.21 -19.80 36.28
N ASP A 16 -40.38 -19.82 36.94
CA ASP A 16 -41.67 -20.03 36.30
C ASP A 16 -41.94 -18.92 35.25
N PRO A 17 -42.07 -19.25 33.95
CA PRO A 17 -42.27 -18.25 32.90
C PRO A 17 -43.64 -17.54 32.98
N GLN A 18 -44.56 -17.99 33.83
CA GLN A 18 -45.88 -17.38 34.02
C GLN A 18 -45.95 -16.36 35.16
N ASN A 19 -44.89 -16.21 35.96
CA ASN A 19 -44.79 -15.16 36.97
C ASN A 19 -43.85 -14.06 36.47
N PRO A 20 -44.36 -12.98 35.84
CA PRO A 20 -43.52 -11.82 35.59
C PRO A 20 -43.09 -11.29 36.96
N HIS A 21 -41.81 -11.48 37.31
CA HIS A 21 -41.21 -10.88 38.50
C HIS A 21 -41.49 -9.37 38.44
N ARG A 22 -42.52 -8.91 39.16
CA ARG A 22 -42.89 -7.49 39.20
C ARG A 22 -41.75 -6.77 39.89
N ILE A 23 -40.90 -6.12 39.10
CA ILE A 23 -39.88 -5.22 39.62
C ILE A 23 -40.61 -4.07 40.32
N PRO A 24 -40.35 -3.80 41.61
CA PRO A 24 -40.90 -2.64 42.30
C PRO A 24 -40.59 -1.35 41.55
N ILE A 25 -41.56 -0.44 41.48
CA ILE A 25 -41.46 0.81 40.71
C ILE A 25 -40.23 1.63 41.14
N GLU A 26 -39.89 1.65 42.44
CA GLU A 26 -38.69 2.29 42.97
C GLU A 26 -37.38 1.72 42.40
N ILE A 27 -37.30 0.40 42.22
CA ILE A 27 -36.13 -0.26 41.64
C ILE A 27 -36.02 0.08 40.15
N ALA A 28 -37.14 0.08 39.42
CA ALA A 28 -37.16 0.52 38.02
C ALA A 28 -36.70 1.99 37.85
N ARG A 29 -37.10 2.87 38.77
CA ARG A 29 -36.66 4.29 38.78
C ARG A 29 -35.16 4.44 39.08
N GLN A 30 -34.60 3.59 39.94
CA GLN A 30 -33.16 3.59 40.21
C GLN A 30 -32.37 3.13 38.98
N TYR A 31 -32.81 2.07 38.31
CA TYR A 31 -32.20 1.61 37.07
C TYR A 31 -32.27 2.67 35.96
N ALA A 32 -33.41 3.36 35.80
CA ALA A 32 -33.54 4.45 34.83
C ALA A 32 -32.53 5.58 35.08
N ARG A 33 -32.40 6.05 36.34
CA ARG A 33 -31.41 7.08 36.70
C ARG A 33 -29.97 6.63 36.48
N ALA A 34 -29.65 5.37 36.80
CA ALA A 34 -28.33 4.81 36.58
C ALA A 34 -28.00 4.73 35.08
N LEU A 35 -28.99 4.38 34.25
CA LEU A 35 -28.88 4.34 32.81
C LEU A 35 -28.69 5.75 32.22
N ASP A 36 -29.49 6.73 32.64
CA ASP A 36 -29.34 8.13 32.20
C ASP A 36 -27.95 8.68 32.57
N SER A 37 -27.46 8.35 33.77
CA SER A 37 -26.13 8.75 34.23
C SER A 37 -25.00 8.04 33.44
N ALA A 38 -25.22 6.80 33.01
CA ALA A 38 -24.27 6.08 32.16
C ALA A 38 -24.23 6.69 30.75
N ILE A 39 -25.39 7.01 30.17
CA ILE A 39 -25.49 7.66 28.87
C ILE A 39 -24.77 9.01 28.89
N ALA A 40 -25.05 9.86 29.89
CA ALA A 40 -24.40 11.17 30.01
C ALA A 40 -22.86 11.07 30.11
N ARG A 41 -22.34 10.05 30.82
CA ARG A 41 -20.89 9.80 30.88
C ARG A 41 -20.32 9.34 29.55
N ILE A 42 -21.03 8.46 28.83
CA ILE A 42 -20.64 8.01 27.50
C ILE A 42 -20.58 9.21 26.54
N ASP A 43 -21.62 10.03 26.50
CA ASP A 43 -21.69 11.20 25.62
C ASP A 43 -20.59 12.21 25.90
N SER A 44 -20.29 12.47 27.19
CA SER A 44 -19.16 13.31 27.58
C SER A 44 -17.83 12.71 27.11
N SER A 45 -17.60 11.42 27.36
CA SER A 45 -16.36 10.76 26.95
C SER A 45 -16.19 10.73 25.44
N PHE A 46 -17.27 10.53 24.70
CA PHE A 46 -17.27 10.57 23.24
C PHE A 46 -16.93 11.97 22.73
N SER A 47 -17.52 13.01 23.32
CA SER A 47 -17.22 14.41 22.98
C SER A 47 -15.75 14.76 23.24
N ASP A 48 -15.18 14.27 24.33
CA ASP A 48 -13.77 14.46 24.67
C ASP A 48 -12.85 13.77 23.67
N ILE A 49 -13.16 12.51 23.32
CA ILE A 49 -12.41 11.74 22.33
C ILE A 49 -12.46 12.44 20.96
N MET A 50 -13.65 12.84 20.51
CA MET A 50 -13.82 13.50 19.22
C MET A 50 -13.04 14.82 19.15
N ARG A 51 -13.11 15.64 20.21
CA ARG A 51 -12.33 16.88 20.31
C ARG A 51 -10.82 16.61 20.29
N SER A 52 -10.35 15.60 21.01
CA SER A 52 -8.94 15.20 20.99
C SER A 52 -8.49 14.73 19.61
N LEU A 53 -9.34 13.98 18.90
CA LEU A 53 -9.07 13.49 17.56
C LEU A 53 -8.90 14.65 16.58
N TYR A 54 -9.85 15.59 16.56
CA TYR A 54 -9.77 16.76 15.69
C TYR A 54 -8.54 17.64 15.98
N GLN A 55 -8.21 17.84 17.26
CA GLN A 55 -7.01 18.59 17.61
C GLN A 55 -5.74 17.87 17.16
N HIS A 56 -5.70 16.54 17.29
CA HIS A 56 -4.57 15.74 16.83
C HIS A 56 -4.40 15.80 15.32
N GLU A 57 -5.48 15.64 14.55
CA GLU A 57 -5.46 15.76 13.08
C GLU A 57 -4.96 17.13 12.65
N ARG A 58 -5.45 18.21 13.28
CA ARG A 58 -4.98 19.56 12.98
C ARG A 58 -3.49 19.73 13.26
N ASN A 59 -3.02 19.26 14.42
CA ASN A 59 -1.61 19.32 14.77
C ASN A 59 -0.74 18.53 13.79
N LEU A 60 -1.24 17.38 13.30
CA LEU A 60 -0.55 16.55 12.31
C LEU A 60 -0.46 17.27 10.95
N THR A 61 -1.54 17.91 10.50
CA THR A 61 -1.53 18.73 9.28
C THR A 61 -0.52 19.87 9.38
N GLU A 62 -0.53 20.63 10.48
CA GLU A 62 0.43 21.73 10.70
C GLU A 62 1.87 21.22 10.76
N ALA A 63 2.11 20.06 11.37
CA ALA A 63 3.44 19.44 11.40
C ALA A 63 3.91 19.02 10.00
N HIS A 64 3.03 18.45 9.18
CA HIS A 64 3.33 18.12 7.80
C HIS A 64 3.62 19.36 6.95
N GLU A 65 2.83 20.43 7.09
CA GLU A 65 3.06 21.70 6.39
C GLU A 65 4.45 22.26 6.70
N ARG A 66 4.82 22.35 7.99
CA ARG A 66 6.16 22.81 8.40
C ARG A 66 7.28 21.92 7.85
N ALA A 67 7.08 20.60 7.84
CA ALA A 67 8.06 19.67 7.28
C ALA A 67 8.24 19.89 5.76
N PHE A 68 7.16 20.11 5.02
CA PHE A 68 7.22 20.40 3.59
C PHE A 68 7.86 21.76 3.29
N GLU A 69 7.61 22.77 4.12
CA GLU A 69 8.27 24.08 3.99
C GLU A 69 9.77 23.97 4.24
N THR A 70 10.18 23.21 5.26
CA THR A 70 11.60 22.95 5.57
C THR A 70 12.27 22.23 4.40
N LEU A 71 11.67 21.14 3.89
CA LEU A 71 12.17 20.42 2.72
C LEU A 71 12.26 21.32 1.48
N ARG A 72 11.29 22.22 1.28
CA ARG A 72 11.32 23.19 0.18
C ARG A 72 12.52 24.12 0.33
N ALA A 73 12.72 24.72 1.51
CA ALA A 73 13.85 25.61 1.78
C ALA A 73 15.21 24.91 1.59
N GLU A 74 15.39 23.71 2.14
CA GLU A 74 16.62 22.92 1.97
C GLU A 74 16.85 22.55 0.49
N SER A 75 15.77 22.26 -0.26
CA SER A 75 15.87 21.96 -1.69
C SER A 75 16.30 23.18 -2.51
N GLU A 76 15.82 24.37 -2.13
CA GLU A 76 16.19 25.63 -2.76
C GLU A 76 17.65 26.00 -2.46
N GLU A 77 18.10 25.81 -1.22
CA GLU A 77 19.50 25.98 -0.84
C GLU A 77 20.42 25.03 -1.62
N THR A 78 20.05 23.75 -1.68
CA THR A 78 20.79 22.75 -2.47
C THR A 78 20.83 23.13 -3.94
N ARG A 79 19.72 23.64 -4.50
CA ARG A 79 19.68 24.13 -5.87
C ARG A 79 20.59 25.33 -6.06
N ALA A 80 20.58 26.31 -5.16
CA ALA A 80 21.43 27.49 -5.23
C ALA A 80 22.93 27.12 -5.19
N LEU A 81 23.30 26.10 -4.43
CA LEU A 81 24.66 25.56 -4.40
C LEU A 81 25.05 24.83 -5.70
N LEU A 82 24.11 24.09 -6.29
CA LEU A 82 24.38 23.28 -7.47
C LEU A 82 24.33 24.07 -8.79
N GLU A 83 23.55 25.16 -8.87
CA GLU A 83 23.38 25.91 -10.12
C GLU A 83 24.71 26.44 -10.68
N PRO A 84 25.59 27.08 -9.89
CA PRO A 84 26.90 27.53 -10.38
C PRO A 84 27.80 26.38 -10.85
N ALA A 85 27.70 25.21 -10.21
CA ALA A 85 28.46 24.03 -10.61
C ALA A 85 27.95 23.47 -11.95
N ARG A 86 26.64 23.55 -12.20
CA ARG A 86 26.04 23.18 -13.49
C ARG A 86 26.46 24.10 -14.61
N ASP A 87 26.47 25.42 -14.37
CA ASP A 87 26.89 26.39 -15.37
C ASP A 87 28.36 26.16 -15.78
N LYS A 88 29.23 25.90 -14.80
CA LYS A 88 30.64 25.55 -15.05
C LYS A 88 30.78 24.25 -15.84
N LEU A 89 29.99 23.23 -15.51
CA LEU A 89 30.00 21.97 -16.26
C LEU A 89 29.51 22.15 -17.70
N ALA A 90 28.44 22.91 -17.91
CA ALA A 90 27.92 23.21 -19.24
C ALA A 90 28.98 23.93 -20.10
N GLU A 91 29.70 24.90 -19.51
CA GLU A 91 30.78 25.61 -20.19
C GLU A 91 31.96 24.68 -20.54
N LEU A 92 32.37 23.79 -19.62
CA LEU A 92 33.42 22.79 -19.91
C LEU A 92 33.03 21.86 -21.06
N PHE A 93 31.81 21.35 -21.08
CA PHE A 93 31.31 20.51 -22.16
C PHE A 93 31.31 21.26 -23.49
N ARG A 94 30.88 22.53 -23.49
CA ARG A 94 30.91 23.40 -24.67
C ARG A 94 32.33 23.56 -25.23
N VAL A 95 33.33 23.80 -24.37
CA VAL A 95 34.75 23.93 -24.76
C VAL A 95 35.29 22.62 -25.36
N LEU A 96 34.86 21.48 -24.83
CA LEU A 96 35.25 20.16 -25.33
C LEU A 96 34.48 19.73 -26.61
N GLY A 97 33.55 20.56 -27.11
CA GLY A 97 32.71 20.22 -28.25
C GLY A 97 31.71 19.10 -27.95
N MET A 98 31.35 18.90 -26.68
CA MET A 98 30.41 17.89 -26.20
C MET A 98 29.06 18.51 -25.84
N GLU A 99 27.96 17.76 -26.04
CA GLU A 99 26.64 18.16 -25.55
C GLU A 99 26.49 17.90 -24.05
N TYR A 100 26.08 18.91 -23.30
CA TYR A 100 25.69 18.79 -21.89
C TYR A 100 24.17 18.63 -21.77
N THR A 101 23.72 17.46 -21.31
CA THR A 101 22.29 17.22 -21.09
C THR A 101 21.92 17.49 -19.64
N ASN A 102 21.26 18.62 -19.39
CA ASN A 102 20.73 18.91 -18.07
C ASN A 102 19.43 18.15 -17.80
N HIS A 103 19.47 17.22 -16.85
CA HIS A 103 18.30 16.43 -16.44
C HIS A 103 17.54 17.02 -15.24
N SER A 104 17.95 18.17 -14.71
CA SER A 104 17.41 18.71 -13.46
C SER A 104 15.94 19.14 -13.54
N GLY A 105 15.46 19.52 -14.74
CA GLY A 105 14.07 19.92 -14.97
C GLY A 105 13.15 18.76 -15.37
N MET A 106 13.67 17.54 -15.47
CA MET A 106 12.89 16.37 -15.88
C MET A 106 12.28 15.68 -14.66
N ASN A 107 11.03 15.19 -14.78
CA ASN A 107 10.50 14.25 -13.80
C ASN A 107 11.33 12.94 -13.80
N CYS A 108 11.18 12.14 -12.74
CA CYS A 108 12.00 10.94 -12.53
C CYS A 108 11.90 9.93 -13.68
N MET A 109 10.71 9.76 -14.26
CA MET A 109 10.47 8.80 -15.33
C MET A 109 11.09 9.26 -16.66
N ASP A 110 10.95 10.54 -17.00
CA ASP A 110 11.57 11.14 -18.18
C ASP A 110 13.09 11.13 -18.08
N ARG A 111 13.62 11.44 -16.90
CA ARG A 111 15.06 11.35 -16.63
C ARG A 111 15.58 9.92 -16.83
N ALA A 112 14.88 8.92 -16.28
CA ALA A 112 15.26 7.52 -16.44
C ALA A 112 15.21 7.09 -17.92
N ARG A 113 14.18 7.51 -18.66
CA ARG A 113 14.06 7.26 -20.10
C ARG A 113 15.21 7.90 -20.90
N ALA A 114 15.53 9.16 -20.63
CA ALA A 114 16.61 9.87 -21.30
C ALA A 114 17.98 9.20 -21.05
N MET A 115 18.27 8.84 -19.79
CA MET A 115 19.50 8.13 -19.44
C MET A 115 19.58 6.74 -20.09
N ALA A 116 18.46 6.01 -20.13
CA ALA A 116 18.40 4.71 -20.79
C ALA A 116 18.64 4.82 -22.30
N ALA A 117 18.06 5.83 -22.96
CA ALA A 117 18.26 6.09 -24.38
C ALA A 117 19.72 6.46 -24.68
N GLN A 118 20.33 7.32 -23.86
CA GLN A 118 21.74 7.69 -23.99
C GLN A 118 22.66 6.47 -23.84
N ARG A 119 22.43 5.62 -22.83
CA ARG A 119 23.20 4.37 -22.65
C ARG A 119 23.04 3.41 -23.81
N ARG A 120 21.84 3.27 -24.39
CA ARG A 120 21.61 2.43 -25.58
C ARG A 120 22.45 2.91 -26.75
N ARG A 121 22.43 4.23 -27.05
CA ARG A 121 23.27 4.81 -28.11
C ARG A 121 24.75 4.57 -27.88
N GLN A 122 25.24 4.78 -26.65
CA GLN A 122 26.63 4.52 -26.29
C GLN A 122 27.00 3.04 -26.46
N ASN A 123 26.12 2.12 -26.05
CA ASN A 123 26.34 0.69 -26.21
C ASN A 123 26.33 0.26 -27.69
N GLU A 124 25.47 0.84 -28.53
CA GLU A 124 25.46 0.58 -29.98
C GLU A 124 26.75 1.04 -30.66
N LEU A 125 27.33 2.16 -30.21
CA LEU A 125 28.62 2.65 -30.69
C LEU A 125 29.79 1.78 -30.21
N ALA A 126 29.76 1.35 -28.94
CA ALA A 126 30.81 0.51 -28.35
C ALA A 126 30.77 -0.94 -28.87
N TYR A 127 29.57 -1.45 -29.16
CA TYR A 127 29.33 -2.82 -29.60
C TYR A 127 28.33 -2.82 -30.76
N PRO A 128 28.79 -2.66 -32.02
CA PRO A 128 27.90 -2.66 -33.17
C PRO A 128 27.16 -4.01 -33.25
N PRO A 129 25.85 -4.00 -33.57
CA PRO A 129 25.05 -5.21 -33.64
C PRO A 129 25.65 -6.18 -34.66
N ARG A 130 25.97 -7.40 -34.21
CA ARG A 130 26.48 -8.45 -35.10
C ARG A 130 25.42 -8.74 -36.17
N PRO A 131 25.82 -8.89 -37.46
CA PRO A 131 24.88 -9.16 -38.52
C PRO A 131 24.05 -10.40 -38.18
N GLN A 132 22.72 -10.23 -38.16
CA GLN A 132 21.78 -11.32 -37.93
C GLN A 132 22.00 -12.37 -39.03
N LYS A 133 22.63 -13.50 -38.67
CA LYS A 133 22.72 -14.66 -39.57
C LYS A 133 21.29 -15.05 -39.93
N LYS A 134 20.94 -14.90 -41.21
CA LYS A 134 19.64 -15.32 -41.76
C LYS A 134 19.35 -16.74 -41.28
N VAL A 135 18.35 -16.89 -40.41
CA VAL A 135 17.91 -18.20 -39.92
C VAL A 135 17.40 -18.98 -41.12
N ARG A 136 18.17 -19.97 -41.57
CA ARG A 136 17.75 -20.93 -42.60
C ARG A 136 16.48 -21.60 -42.08
N LYS A 137 15.33 -21.34 -42.70
CA LYS A 137 14.08 -22.09 -42.45
C LYS A 137 14.40 -23.59 -42.58
N LYS A 138 14.28 -24.34 -41.48
CA LYS A 138 14.39 -25.80 -41.53
C LYS A 138 13.23 -26.34 -42.37
N ARG A 139 13.55 -27.07 -43.43
CA ARG A 139 12.60 -27.77 -44.30
C ARG A 139 12.00 -28.92 -43.49
N THR A 140 10.68 -28.93 -43.30
CA THR A 140 9.94 -30.04 -42.69
C THR A 140 10.07 -31.29 -43.57
N PRO A 141 10.46 -32.47 -43.04
CA PRO A 141 10.47 -33.71 -43.81
C PRO A 141 9.03 -34.18 -44.09
N LYS A 142 8.71 -34.45 -45.36
CA LYS A 142 7.46 -35.10 -45.77
C LYS A 142 7.50 -36.57 -45.35
N THR A 143 6.61 -36.99 -44.46
CA THR A 143 6.35 -38.40 -44.16
C THR A 143 5.68 -39.04 -45.38
N ALA A 144 6.34 -40.03 -45.99
CA ALA A 144 5.78 -40.85 -47.05
C ALA A 144 4.88 -41.94 -46.46
N LEU A 145 3.65 -42.04 -46.98
CA LEU A 145 2.66 -43.06 -46.62
C LEU A 145 3.11 -44.40 -47.24
N ALA A 146 3.52 -45.36 -46.42
CA ALA A 146 3.81 -46.71 -46.87
C ALA A 146 2.48 -47.46 -47.12
N LYS A 147 2.29 -47.95 -48.35
CA LYS A 147 1.26 -48.93 -48.70
C LYS A 147 1.71 -50.33 -48.24
N THR A 148 0.79 -51.09 -47.66
CA THR A 148 0.82 -52.56 -47.72
C THR A 148 -0.53 -53.04 -48.24
N ASP A 149 -0.46 -53.93 -49.22
CA ASP A 149 -1.54 -54.45 -50.06
C ASP A 149 -2.27 -55.65 -49.43
N LYS A 150 -3.57 -55.76 -49.77
CA LYS A 150 -4.44 -56.95 -49.97
C LYS A 150 -4.64 -57.94 -48.80
N GLY A 151 -5.84 -58.47 -48.52
CA GLY A 151 -7.15 -58.47 -49.17
C GLY A 151 -7.98 -59.68 -48.70
N ALA A 152 -9.25 -59.71 -49.09
CA ALA A 152 -10.24 -60.81 -49.10
C ALA A 152 -11.20 -60.97 -47.91
N GLY A 153 -12.50 -60.96 -48.23
CA GLY A 153 -13.60 -61.38 -47.35
C GLY A 153 -14.92 -60.70 -47.72
N SER A 154 -15.58 -61.18 -48.77
CA SER A 154 -16.97 -60.85 -49.11
C SER A 154 -17.94 -61.66 -48.24
N GLU A 155 -19.02 -61.03 -47.80
CA GLU A 155 -20.39 -61.59 -47.72
C GLU A 155 -21.38 -60.48 -48.11
#